data_AF-A0AAW6WCN2-F1
#
_entry.id   AF-A0AAW6WCN2-F1
#
_cell.length_a   1.000
_cell.length_b   1.000
_cell.length_c   1.000
_cell.angle_alpha   90.00
_cell.angle_beta   90.00
_cell.angle_gamma   90.00
#
_symmetry.space_group_name_H-M   'P 1'
#
loop_
_entity.id
_entity.type
_entity.pdbx_description
1 polymer ?
#
loop_
_entity_poly.entity_id
_entity_poly.type
_entity_poly.pdbx_seq_one_letter_code
_entity_poly.pdbx_strand_id
1 'polypeptide(L)'
;MKTIDIKGKNYVTVVERLKYFREHYSDWSLETEWIFIEEEKAACRVVIKNPDGQIKSTGTAMEMRDAKNSLVNKTSHVENCETSAVGRALGNLGIGLDGDVASKEEIELAKKQQLIFTINSMIDDKNREEYESEYKLSEMGMMSIEELEVIKSQLEINQKNSLCKAISKIATPEEMQGILKKYKTKNIGNLDLKDLIFTHDTLVKFNQKCSKAEIKDLLECCEIVDVNASEYIKEHYKKELDELTKKEYVTMKKKISN
;
A
#
# COMPACT_ATOMS: atom_id res chain seq x y z
N MET A 1 -19.12 -5.04 -27.03
CA MET A 1 -19.28 -3.69 -26.44
C MET A 1 -17.92 -3.01 -26.40
N LYS A 2 -17.81 -1.69 -26.55
CA LYS A 2 -16.51 -1.02 -26.40
C LYS A 2 -16.10 -1.02 -24.92
N THR A 3 -14.83 -1.30 -24.66
CA THR A 3 -14.24 -1.25 -23.32
C THR A 3 -13.26 -0.08 -23.24
N ILE A 4 -13.08 0.44 -22.04
CA ILE A 4 -11.94 1.29 -21.69
C ILE A 4 -10.99 0.47 -20.83
N ASP A 5 -9.69 0.60 -21.09
CA ASP A 5 -8.67 0.01 -20.23
C ASP A 5 -8.57 0.85 -18.96
N ILE A 6 -8.94 0.26 -17.83
CA ILE A 6 -8.68 0.79 -16.50
C ILE A 6 -7.57 -0.06 -15.88
N LYS A 7 -6.32 0.33 -16.16
CA LYS A 7 -5.08 -0.25 -15.61
C LYS A 7 -5.01 -1.79 -15.75
N GLY A 8 -5.25 -2.30 -16.96
CA GLY A 8 -5.16 -3.71 -17.33
C GLY A 8 -6.46 -4.50 -17.17
N LYS A 9 -7.53 -3.88 -16.65
CA LYS A 9 -8.88 -4.45 -16.64
C LYS A 9 -9.75 -3.74 -17.68
N ASN A 10 -10.42 -4.53 -18.51
CA ASN A 10 -11.40 -4.00 -19.47
C ASN A 10 -12.68 -3.62 -18.72
N TYR A 11 -13.00 -2.33 -18.67
CA TYR A 11 -14.25 -1.84 -18.10
C TYR A 11 -15.22 -1.41 -19.20
N VAL A 12 -16.45 -1.94 -19.15
CA VAL A 12 -17.53 -1.51 -20.03
C VAL A 12 -18.27 -0.35 -19.36
N THR A 13 -18.26 0.83 -19.97
CA THR A 13 -18.91 2.03 -19.43
C THR A 13 -20.44 1.90 -19.40
N VAL A 14 -21.11 2.63 -18.51
CA VAL A 14 -22.58 2.61 -18.40
C VAL A 14 -23.24 2.96 -19.73
N VAL A 15 -22.67 3.90 -20.50
CA VAL A 15 -23.14 4.26 -21.85
C VAL A 15 -23.11 3.07 -22.81
N GLU A 16 -22.04 2.27 -22.80
CA GLU A 16 -21.94 1.09 -23.67
C GLU A 16 -22.89 -0.03 -23.21
N ARG A 17 -23.11 -0.18 -21.90
CA ARG A 17 -24.13 -1.09 -21.35
C ARG A 17 -25.54 -0.67 -21.75
N LEU A 18 -25.84 0.63 -21.72
CA LEU A 18 -27.13 1.19 -22.13
C LEU A 18 -27.39 1.00 -23.63
N LYS A 19 -26.39 1.24 -24.48
CA LYS A 19 -26.52 0.97 -25.93
C LYS A 19 -26.84 -0.50 -26.18
N TYR A 20 -26.07 -1.40 -25.55
CA TYR A 20 -26.32 -2.83 -25.64
C TYR A 20 -27.74 -3.19 -25.16
N PHE A 21 -28.17 -2.63 -24.03
CA PHE A 21 -29.51 -2.84 -23.49
C PHE A 21 -30.60 -2.42 -24.48
N ARG A 22 -30.50 -1.22 -25.06
CA ARG A 22 -31.49 -0.72 -26.02
C ARG A 22 -31.50 -1.49 -27.35
N GLU A 23 -30.37 -2.05 -27.75
CA GLU A 23 -30.26 -2.87 -28.97
C GLU A 23 -30.84 -4.29 -28.77
N HIS A 24 -30.60 -4.93 -27.62
CA HIS A 24 -30.96 -6.34 -27.38
C HIS A 24 -32.25 -6.53 -26.57
N TYR A 25 -32.68 -5.50 -25.88
CA TYR A 25 -33.86 -5.49 -25.00
C TYR A 25 -34.73 -4.26 -25.31
N SER A 26 -35.06 -4.05 -26.59
CA SER A 26 -35.76 -2.85 -27.09
C SER A 26 -37.10 -2.59 -26.38
N ASP A 27 -37.80 -3.65 -26.02
CA ASP A 27 -39.16 -3.60 -25.46
C ASP A 27 -39.16 -3.68 -23.92
N TRP A 28 -37.98 -3.67 -23.29
CA TRP A 28 -37.82 -3.74 -21.84
C TRP A 28 -37.78 -2.35 -21.22
N SER A 29 -38.37 -2.21 -20.03
CA SER A 29 -38.35 -0.95 -19.28
C SER A 29 -37.12 -0.85 -18.40
N LEU A 30 -36.68 0.38 -18.18
CA LEU A 30 -35.68 0.76 -17.19
C LEU A 30 -36.24 1.99 -16.49
N GLU A 31 -36.57 1.83 -15.21
CA GLU A 31 -37.31 2.82 -14.42
C GLU A 31 -36.49 3.23 -13.21
N THR A 32 -36.31 4.53 -13.00
CA THR A 32 -35.66 5.09 -11.81
C THR A 32 -36.72 5.42 -10.75
N GLU A 33 -36.56 4.84 -9.57
CA GLU A 33 -37.35 5.11 -8.38
C GLU A 33 -36.50 5.88 -7.38
N TRP A 34 -36.82 7.14 -7.16
CA TRP A 34 -36.15 7.96 -6.15
C TRP A 34 -36.58 7.52 -4.75
N ILE A 35 -35.61 7.19 -3.90
CA ILE A 35 -35.83 6.88 -2.48
C ILE A 35 -35.89 8.21 -1.72
N PHE A 36 -34.92 9.09 -1.96
CA PHE A 36 -34.94 10.49 -1.53
C PHE A 36 -34.06 11.35 -2.43
N ILE A 37 -34.40 12.63 -2.52
CA ILE A 37 -33.55 13.68 -3.08
C ILE A 37 -33.52 14.80 -2.05
N GLU A 38 -32.34 15.10 -1.53
CA GLU A 38 -32.08 16.16 -0.56
C GLU A 38 -30.96 17.07 -1.07
N GLU A 39 -30.78 18.22 -0.41
CA GLU A 39 -29.71 19.15 -0.76
C GLU A 39 -28.34 18.47 -0.74
N GLU A 40 -28.04 17.69 0.31
CA GLU A 40 -26.72 17.10 0.54
C GLU A 40 -26.54 15.68 -0.01
N LYS A 41 -27.62 14.97 -0.32
CA LYS A 41 -27.56 13.57 -0.73
C LYS A 41 -28.75 13.16 -1.57
N ALA A 42 -28.55 12.15 -2.41
CA ALA A 42 -29.62 11.53 -3.18
C ALA A 42 -29.46 10.01 -3.14
N ALA A 43 -30.58 9.28 -3.16
CA ALA A 43 -30.60 7.83 -3.30
C ALA A 43 -31.72 7.41 -4.24
N CYS A 44 -31.41 6.48 -5.14
CA CYS A 44 -32.39 5.92 -6.06
C CYS A 44 -32.17 4.43 -6.29
N ARG A 45 -33.21 3.77 -6.78
CA ARG A 45 -33.21 2.41 -7.27
C ARG A 45 -33.63 2.40 -8.73
N VAL A 46 -32.85 1.77 -9.59
CA VAL A 46 -33.25 1.47 -10.97
C VAL A 46 -33.81 0.06 -11.02
N VAL A 47 -34.95 -0.11 -11.68
CA VAL A 47 -35.65 -1.38 -11.88
C VAL A 47 -35.73 -1.66 -13.37
N ILE A 48 -35.27 -2.83 -13.80
CA ILE A 48 -35.39 -3.30 -15.19
C ILE A 48 -36.47 -4.37 -15.26
N LYS A 49 -37.47 -4.18 -16.13
CA LYS A 49 -38.58 -5.12 -16.34
C LYS A 49 -38.62 -5.60 -17.78
N ASN A 50 -39.00 -6.86 -17.98
CA ASN A 50 -39.31 -7.37 -19.31
C ASN A 50 -40.71 -6.89 -19.78
N PRO A 51 -41.12 -7.18 -21.03
CA PRO A 51 -42.42 -6.74 -21.57
C PRO A 51 -43.63 -7.28 -20.79
N ASP A 52 -43.47 -8.42 -20.10
CA ASP A 52 -44.50 -8.99 -19.23
C ASP A 52 -44.60 -8.28 -17.86
N GLY A 53 -43.80 -7.24 -17.63
CA GLY A 53 -43.73 -6.50 -16.36
C GLY A 53 -42.95 -7.22 -15.25
N GLN A 54 -42.29 -8.34 -15.55
CA GLN A 54 -41.47 -9.06 -14.57
C GLN A 54 -40.16 -8.31 -14.33
N ILE A 55 -39.83 -8.07 -13.08
CA ILE A 55 -38.53 -7.50 -12.68
C ILE A 55 -37.43 -8.51 -12.98
N LYS A 56 -36.41 -8.09 -13.74
CA LYS A 56 -35.26 -8.93 -14.12
C LYS A 56 -33.99 -8.53 -13.40
N SER A 57 -33.84 -7.24 -13.10
CA SER A 57 -32.75 -6.78 -12.24
C SER A 57 -33.11 -5.45 -11.57
N THR A 58 -32.34 -5.14 -10.53
CA THR A 58 -32.39 -3.85 -9.84
C THR A 58 -30.99 -3.36 -9.54
N GLY A 59 -30.80 -2.06 -9.42
CA GLY A 59 -29.55 -1.44 -8.96
C GLY A 59 -29.85 -0.26 -8.05
N THR A 60 -29.15 -0.14 -6.92
CA THR A 60 -29.36 0.95 -5.96
C THR A 60 -28.06 1.73 -5.79
N ALA A 61 -28.16 3.05 -5.74
CA ALA A 61 -27.04 3.93 -5.47
C ALA A 61 -27.45 5.04 -4.50
N MET A 62 -26.43 5.59 -3.82
CA MET A 62 -26.54 6.78 -2.99
C MET A 62 -25.30 7.62 -3.21
N GLU A 63 -25.50 8.91 -3.44
CA GLU A 63 -24.42 9.90 -3.61
C GLU A 63 -24.59 11.03 -2.60
N MET A 64 -23.46 11.58 -2.16
CA MET A 64 -23.42 12.80 -1.35
C MET A 64 -22.84 13.95 -2.18
N ARG A 65 -23.43 15.14 -2.07
CA ARG A 65 -23.00 16.38 -2.74
C ARG A 65 -21.55 16.69 -2.42
N ASP A 66 -21.23 16.75 -1.12
CA ASP A 66 -19.89 17.01 -0.61
C ASP A 66 -19.07 15.75 -0.39
N ALA A 67 -19.22 14.75 -1.27
CA ALA A 67 -18.29 13.63 -1.29
C ALA A 67 -16.86 14.19 -1.43
N LYS A 68 -16.04 14.02 -0.37
CA LYS A 68 -14.72 14.65 -0.19
C LYS A 68 -13.75 14.51 -1.37
N ASN A 69 -14.06 13.64 -2.33
CA ASN A 69 -13.21 13.29 -3.45
C ASN A 69 -13.89 13.44 -4.83
N SER A 70 -15.10 14.01 -4.91
CA SER A 70 -15.81 14.23 -6.18
C SER A 70 -16.17 15.71 -6.36
N LEU A 71 -15.41 16.40 -7.21
CA LEU A 71 -15.75 17.76 -7.65
C LEU A 71 -17.06 17.76 -8.46
N VAL A 72 -17.36 16.66 -9.14
CA VAL A 72 -18.56 16.49 -9.97
C VAL A 72 -19.81 16.37 -9.09
N ASN A 73 -19.74 15.66 -7.95
CA ASN A 73 -20.89 15.53 -7.05
C ASN A 73 -21.32 16.87 -6.45
N LYS A 74 -20.40 17.85 -6.31
CA LYS A 74 -20.77 19.17 -5.78
C LYS A 74 -21.89 19.84 -6.58
N THR A 75 -21.91 19.62 -7.89
CA THR A 75 -22.91 20.18 -8.81
C THR A 75 -23.90 19.16 -9.34
N SER A 76 -23.55 17.87 -9.37
CA SER A 76 -24.29 16.83 -10.13
C SER A 76 -24.45 15.51 -9.36
N HIS A 77 -24.58 15.53 -8.03
CA HIS A 77 -24.73 14.30 -7.22
C HIS A 77 -26.00 13.53 -7.52
N VAL A 78 -27.07 14.20 -7.96
CA VAL A 78 -28.34 13.56 -8.33
C VAL A 78 -28.16 12.75 -9.62
N GLU A 79 -27.56 13.34 -10.65
CA GLU A 79 -27.30 12.70 -11.95
C GLU A 79 -26.29 11.55 -11.84
N ASN A 80 -25.28 11.72 -10.99
CA ASN A 80 -24.33 10.66 -10.68
C ASN A 80 -25.02 9.50 -9.93
N CYS A 81 -25.94 9.79 -9.01
CA CYS A 81 -26.70 8.78 -8.31
C CYS A 81 -27.53 7.92 -9.28
N GLU A 82 -28.22 8.56 -10.24
CA GLU A 82 -28.96 7.84 -11.27
C GLU A 82 -28.02 7.00 -12.14
N THR A 83 -26.92 7.59 -12.64
CA THR A 83 -25.94 6.89 -13.49
C THR A 83 -25.35 5.67 -12.78
N SER A 84 -25.01 5.79 -11.49
CA SER A 84 -24.54 4.70 -10.65
C SER A 84 -25.60 3.59 -10.48
N ALA A 85 -26.86 3.95 -10.21
CA ALA A 85 -27.95 2.98 -10.08
C ALA A 85 -28.24 2.25 -11.41
N VAL A 86 -28.21 2.97 -12.54
CA VAL A 86 -28.33 2.40 -13.89
C VAL A 86 -27.21 1.41 -14.17
N GLY A 87 -25.96 1.81 -13.90
CA GLY A 87 -24.78 0.96 -14.08
C GLY A 87 -24.87 -0.36 -13.30
N ARG A 88 -25.37 -0.28 -12.05
CA ARG A 88 -25.61 -1.43 -11.17
C ARG A 88 -26.76 -2.31 -11.68
N ALA A 89 -27.88 -1.74 -12.11
CA ALA A 89 -29.01 -2.51 -12.62
C ALA A 89 -28.65 -3.28 -13.91
N LEU A 90 -27.93 -2.64 -14.83
CA LEU A 90 -27.45 -3.26 -16.07
C LEU A 90 -26.37 -4.31 -15.80
N GLY A 91 -25.45 -4.05 -14.87
CA GLY A 91 -24.48 -5.04 -14.41
C GLY A 91 -25.17 -6.27 -13.81
N ASN A 92 -26.16 -6.08 -12.95
CA ASN A 92 -26.95 -7.15 -12.35
C ASN A 92 -27.80 -7.93 -13.37
N LEU A 93 -28.14 -7.31 -14.50
CA LEU A 93 -28.78 -7.99 -15.64
C LEU A 93 -27.79 -8.87 -16.44
N GLY A 94 -26.49 -8.76 -16.18
CA GLY A 94 -25.44 -9.48 -16.90
C GLY A 94 -24.80 -8.70 -18.03
N ILE A 95 -25.08 -7.40 -18.17
CA ILE A 95 -24.56 -6.58 -19.27
C ILE A 95 -23.25 -5.91 -18.83
N GLY A 96 -22.16 -6.21 -19.53
CA GLY A 96 -20.86 -5.58 -19.29
C GLY A 96 -20.09 -6.13 -18.09
N LEU A 97 -20.41 -7.35 -17.65
CA LEU A 97 -19.69 -8.09 -16.63
C LEU A 97 -18.43 -8.75 -17.21
N ASP A 98 -17.38 -7.97 -17.43
CA ASP A 98 -16.02 -8.47 -17.68
C ASP A 98 -15.06 -7.98 -16.57
N GLY A 99 -15.54 -7.97 -15.30
CA GLY A 99 -14.82 -7.46 -14.13
C GLY A 99 -15.70 -7.19 -12.90
N ASP A 100 -15.24 -6.33 -11.99
CA ASP A 100 -15.96 -5.92 -10.78
C ASP A 100 -17.20 -5.05 -11.11
N VAL A 101 -18.29 -5.17 -10.32
CA VAL A 101 -19.58 -4.44 -10.54
C VAL A 101 -19.49 -2.94 -10.20
N ALA A 102 -18.39 -2.49 -9.60
CA ALA A 102 -18.19 -1.11 -9.15
C ALA A 102 -18.18 -0.11 -10.32
N SER A 103 -18.71 1.09 -10.08
CA SER A 103 -18.62 2.20 -11.05
C SER A 103 -17.17 2.68 -11.23
N LYS A 104 -16.91 3.43 -12.29
CA LYS A 104 -15.58 4.00 -12.55
C LYS A 104 -15.19 4.93 -11.39
N GLU A 105 -16.13 5.74 -10.92
CA GLU A 105 -15.97 6.71 -9.84
C GLU A 105 -15.65 6.00 -8.52
N GLU A 106 -16.27 4.84 -8.25
CA GLU A 106 -16.01 4.03 -7.05
C GLU A 106 -14.59 3.43 -7.06
N ILE A 107 -14.14 2.95 -8.22
CA ILE A 107 -12.78 2.42 -8.38
C ILE A 107 -11.74 3.53 -8.19
N GLU A 108 -11.95 4.70 -8.81
CA GLU A 108 -11.06 5.86 -8.67
C GLU A 108 -11.02 6.35 -7.22
N LEU A 109 -12.18 6.42 -6.55
CA LEU A 109 -12.30 6.79 -5.14
C LEU A 109 -11.54 5.82 -4.23
N ALA A 110 -11.76 4.51 -4.39
CA ALA A 110 -11.09 3.49 -3.59
C ALA A 110 -9.58 3.56 -3.75
N LYS A 111 -9.11 3.76 -4.99
CA LYS A 111 -7.69 3.92 -5.29
C LYS A 111 -7.09 5.18 -4.66
N LYS A 112 -7.78 6.31 -4.75
CA LYS A 112 -7.35 7.56 -4.12
C LYS A 112 -7.24 7.40 -2.61
N GLN A 113 -8.23 6.78 -1.96
CA GLN A 113 -8.18 6.48 -0.53
C GLN A 113 -7.00 5.57 -0.16
N GLN A 114 -6.73 4.54 -0.96
CA GLN A 114 -5.60 3.65 -0.76
C GLN A 114 -4.25 4.39 -0.87
N LEU A 115 -4.09 5.28 -1.86
CA LEU A 115 -2.89 6.10 -2.03
C LEU A 115 -2.69 7.03 -0.83
N ILE A 116 -3.73 7.74 -0.42
CA ILE A 116 -3.69 8.65 0.74
C ILE A 116 -3.31 7.89 2.01
N PHE A 117 -3.89 6.72 2.25
CA PHE A 117 -3.55 5.87 3.39
C PHE A 117 -2.07 5.45 3.35
N THR A 118 -1.60 4.99 2.19
CA THR A 118 -0.21 4.56 2.00
C THR A 118 0.76 5.71 2.29
N ILE A 119 0.52 6.89 1.70
CA ILE A 119 1.37 8.07 1.91
C ILE A 119 1.40 8.45 3.40
N ASN A 120 0.24 8.51 4.07
CA ASN A 120 0.19 8.82 5.49
C ASN A 120 0.94 7.79 6.35
N SER A 121 0.99 6.51 5.96
CA SER A 121 1.75 5.48 6.68
C SER A 121 3.27 5.58 6.49
N MET A 122 3.73 6.27 5.45
CA MET A 122 5.16 6.48 5.16
C MET A 122 5.71 7.71 5.89
N ILE A 123 4.84 8.55 6.43
CA ILE A 123 5.17 9.82 7.10
C ILE A 123 5.06 9.60 8.61
N ASP A 124 6.12 9.93 9.32
CA ASP A 124 6.17 9.90 10.78
C ASP A 124 6.07 11.32 11.34
N ASP A 125 5.81 11.45 12.65
CA ASP A 125 5.68 12.77 13.28
C ASP A 125 6.96 13.62 13.20
N LYS A 126 8.12 13.00 12.93
CA LYS A 126 9.41 13.69 12.87
C LYS A 126 9.68 14.30 11.49
N ASN A 127 9.11 13.73 10.43
CA ASN A 127 9.26 14.21 9.05
C ASN A 127 7.98 14.85 8.47
N ARG A 128 6.88 14.86 9.24
CA ARG A 128 5.59 15.42 8.81
C ARG A 128 5.66 16.90 8.42
N GLU A 129 6.35 17.74 9.17
CA GLU A 129 6.44 19.20 8.85
C GLU A 129 7.19 19.45 7.54
N GLU A 130 8.28 18.70 7.30
CA GLU A 130 9.06 18.76 6.06
C GLU A 130 8.17 18.39 4.86
N TYR A 131 7.47 17.26 4.96
CA TYR A 131 6.61 16.77 3.88
C TYR A 131 5.31 17.56 3.71
N GLU A 132 4.78 18.19 4.75
CA GLU A 132 3.64 19.11 4.63
C GLU A 132 4.01 20.31 3.77
N SER A 133 5.18 20.92 4.02
CA SER A 133 5.66 22.07 3.24
C SER A 133 5.91 21.69 1.77
N GLU A 134 6.49 20.52 1.52
CA GLU A 134 6.87 20.07 0.18
C GLU A 134 5.68 19.58 -0.65
N TYR A 135 4.76 18.82 -0.05
CA TYR A 135 3.69 18.10 -0.76
C TYR A 135 2.27 18.54 -0.40
N LYS A 136 2.11 19.49 0.54
CA LYS A 136 0.80 19.98 1.01
C LYS A 136 -0.12 18.84 1.44
N LEU A 137 0.31 18.03 2.40
CA LEU A 137 -0.39 16.79 2.77
C LEU A 137 -1.83 17.08 3.25
N SER A 138 -2.07 18.25 3.85
CA SER A 138 -3.41 18.72 4.22
C SER A 138 -4.39 18.84 3.04
N GLU A 139 -3.88 18.99 1.81
CA GLU A 139 -4.65 19.13 0.57
C GLU A 139 -4.79 17.79 -0.20
N MET A 140 -4.24 16.67 0.30
CA MET A 140 -4.24 15.36 -0.41
C MET A 140 -5.63 14.87 -0.85
N GLY A 141 -6.68 15.22 -0.11
CA GLY A 141 -8.06 14.90 -0.48
C GLY A 141 -8.52 15.59 -1.76
N MET A 142 -7.91 16.71 -2.14
CA MET A 142 -8.23 17.48 -3.35
C MET A 142 -7.32 17.13 -4.53
N MET A 143 -6.18 16.47 -4.29
CA MET A 143 -5.21 16.12 -5.34
C MET A 143 -5.74 15.07 -6.32
N SER A 144 -5.25 15.12 -7.55
CA SER A 144 -5.46 14.07 -8.54
C SER A 144 -4.75 12.77 -8.14
N ILE A 145 -5.17 11.66 -8.76
CA ILE A 145 -4.55 10.35 -8.55
C ILE A 145 -3.10 10.37 -9.03
N GLU A 146 -2.81 11.05 -10.13
CA GLU A 146 -1.49 11.20 -10.71
C GLU A 146 -0.54 11.92 -9.75
N GLU A 147 -0.98 13.03 -9.14
CA GLU A 147 -0.19 13.76 -8.14
C GLU A 147 0.10 12.89 -6.91
N LEU A 148 -0.88 12.13 -6.42
CA LEU A 148 -0.68 11.20 -5.31
C LEU A 148 0.29 10.06 -5.67
N GLU A 149 0.25 9.54 -6.89
CA GLU A 149 1.22 8.53 -7.37
C GLU A 149 2.65 9.08 -7.42
N VAL A 150 2.81 10.35 -7.82
CA VAL A 150 4.12 11.03 -7.80
C VAL A 150 4.64 11.19 -6.37
N ILE A 151 3.82 11.69 -5.44
CA ILE A 151 4.21 11.84 -4.03
C ILE A 151 4.63 10.50 -3.45
N LYS A 152 3.81 9.45 -3.64
CA LYS A 152 4.12 8.10 -3.15
C LYS A 152 5.49 7.64 -3.67
N SER A 153 5.74 7.80 -4.97
CA SER A 153 7.01 7.38 -5.58
C SER A 153 8.21 8.13 -5.00
N GLN A 154 8.05 9.42 -4.75
CA GLN A 154 9.12 10.25 -4.16
C GLN A 154 9.40 9.86 -2.70
N LEU A 155 8.35 9.59 -1.91
CA LEU A 155 8.50 9.10 -0.54
C LEU A 155 9.20 7.73 -0.50
N GLU A 156 8.86 6.81 -1.40
CA GLU A 156 9.54 5.51 -1.52
C GLU A 156 11.03 5.69 -1.85
N ILE A 157 11.37 6.59 -2.78
CA ILE A 157 12.77 6.91 -3.11
C ILE A 157 13.50 7.49 -1.89
N ASN A 158 12.88 8.43 -1.17
CA ASN A 158 13.45 9.04 0.02
C ASN A 158 13.71 8.00 1.11
N GLN A 159 12.75 7.10 1.36
CA GLN A 159 12.88 6.02 2.33
C GLN A 159 14.01 5.04 1.95
N LYS A 160 14.09 4.63 0.68
CA LYS A 160 15.18 3.78 0.18
C LYS A 160 16.54 4.45 0.38
N ASN A 161 16.65 5.74 0.06
CA ASN A 161 17.89 6.49 0.23
C ASN A 161 18.32 6.56 1.70
N SER A 162 17.37 6.82 2.60
CA SER A 162 17.62 6.84 4.05
C SER A 162 18.08 5.48 4.57
N LEU A 163 17.44 4.38 4.15
CA LEU A 163 17.85 3.03 4.51
C LEU A 163 19.24 2.67 3.97
N CYS A 164 19.55 3.02 2.71
CA CYS A 164 20.88 2.79 2.15
C CYS A 164 21.97 3.50 2.95
N LYS A 165 21.72 4.76 3.34
CA LYS A 165 22.63 5.54 4.20
C LYS A 165 22.79 4.90 5.59
N ALA A 166 21.69 4.48 6.20
CA ALA A 166 21.70 3.84 7.52
C ALA A 166 22.49 2.52 7.49
N ILE A 167 22.21 1.64 6.52
CA ILE A 167 22.92 0.38 6.33
C ILE A 167 24.41 0.63 6.11
N SER A 168 24.77 1.56 5.23
CA SER A 168 26.18 1.89 4.95
C SER A 168 26.93 2.40 6.18
N LYS A 169 26.22 2.99 7.16
CA LYS A 169 26.80 3.48 8.41
C LYS A 169 27.00 2.37 9.44
N ILE A 170 26.14 1.36 9.48
CA ILE A 170 26.14 0.33 10.53
C ILE A 170 26.79 -0.99 10.14
N ALA A 171 26.89 -1.29 8.83
CA ALA A 171 27.48 -2.51 8.31
C ALA A 171 29.01 -2.43 8.28
N THR A 172 29.69 -3.53 8.61
CA THR A 172 31.14 -3.67 8.33
C THR A 172 31.40 -3.89 6.84
N PRO A 173 32.64 -3.71 6.35
CA PRO A 173 32.99 -4.01 4.96
C PRO A 173 32.68 -5.46 4.55
N GLU A 174 32.91 -6.44 5.44
CA GLU A 174 32.61 -7.85 5.18
C GLU A 174 31.10 -8.10 5.08
N GLU A 175 30.32 -7.48 5.98
CA GLU A 175 28.85 -7.57 5.94
C GLU A 175 28.30 -6.95 4.66
N MET A 176 28.79 -5.77 4.27
CA MET A 176 28.39 -5.11 3.03
C MET A 176 28.70 -5.99 1.81
N GLN A 177 29.90 -6.58 1.74
CA GLN A 177 30.22 -7.54 0.68
C GLN A 177 29.29 -8.77 0.70
N GLY A 178 28.98 -9.30 1.88
CA GLY A 178 28.04 -10.39 2.05
C GLY A 178 26.63 -10.06 1.55
N ILE A 179 26.13 -8.87 1.87
CA ILE A 179 24.82 -8.35 1.42
C ILE A 179 24.80 -8.23 -0.11
N LEU A 180 25.79 -7.54 -0.69
CA LEU A 180 25.90 -7.35 -2.14
C LEU A 180 25.99 -8.69 -2.89
N LYS A 181 26.74 -9.66 -2.35
CA LYS A 181 26.83 -11.02 -2.90
C LYS A 181 25.51 -11.78 -2.80
N LYS A 182 24.83 -11.72 -1.65
CA LYS A 182 23.52 -12.37 -1.42
C LYS A 182 22.49 -11.91 -2.45
N TYR A 183 22.42 -10.60 -2.67
CA TYR A 183 21.46 -9.98 -3.59
C TYR A 183 21.96 -9.85 -5.03
N LYS A 184 23.14 -10.39 -5.34
CA LYS A 184 23.74 -10.38 -6.69
C LYS A 184 23.77 -8.98 -7.31
N THR A 185 24.10 -7.97 -6.52
CA THR A 185 24.16 -6.57 -6.94
C THR A 185 25.50 -5.94 -6.58
N LYS A 186 25.87 -4.88 -7.31
CA LYS A 186 27.06 -4.05 -7.01
C LYS A 186 26.72 -2.80 -6.20
N ASN A 187 25.43 -2.44 -6.11
CA ASN A 187 24.95 -1.27 -5.42
C ASN A 187 23.78 -1.66 -4.52
N ILE A 188 23.85 -1.26 -3.24
CA ILE A 188 22.80 -1.52 -2.27
C ILE A 188 21.49 -0.81 -2.63
N GLY A 189 21.55 0.32 -3.33
CA GLY A 189 20.37 1.05 -3.82
C GLY A 189 19.51 0.27 -4.82
N ASN A 190 20.05 -0.82 -5.39
CA ASN A 190 19.31 -1.69 -6.29
C ASN A 190 18.37 -2.65 -5.56
N LEU A 191 18.51 -2.83 -4.24
CA LEU A 191 17.56 -3.64 -3.46
C LEU A 191 16.19 -2.96 -3.49
N ASP A 192 15.13 -3.78 -3.40
CA ASP A 192 13.80 -3.26 -3.15
C ASP A 192 13.68 -2.76 -1.70
N LEU A 193 12.59 -2.04 -1.41
CA LEU A 193 12.39 -1.44 -0.10
C LEU A 193 12.29 -2.52 1.01
N LYS A 194 11.68 -3.67 0.72
CA LYS A 194 11.48 -4.75 1.69
C LYS A 194 12.81 -5.38 2.08
N ASP A 195 13.67 -5.63 1.11
CA ASP A 195 15.01 -6.16 1.32
C ASP A 195 15.93 -5.17 2.06
N LEU A 196 15.81 -3.87 1.77
CA LEU A 196 16.51 -2.83 2.52
C LEU A 196 16.08 -2.80 3.98
N ILE A 197 14.77 -2.81 4.27
CA ILE A 197 14.25 -2.85 5.64
C ILE A 197 14.76 -4.09 6.37
N PHE A 198 14.62 -5.27 5.76
CA PHE A 198 15.08 -6.52 6.36
C PHE A 198 16.58 -6.51 6.66
N THR A 199 17.38 -6.00 5.73
CA THR A 199 18.84 -5.90 5.88
C THR A 199 19.20 -4.95 7.02
N HIS A 200 18.58 -3.77 7.04
CA HIS A 200 18.75 -2.78 8.11
C HIS A 200 18.41 -3.38 9.48
N ASP A 201 17.23 -3.96 9.64
CA ASP A 201 16.76 -4.48 10.93
C ASP A 201 17.62 -5.63 11.43
N THR A 202 18.11 -6.47 10.51
CA THR A 202 19.07 -7.53 10.82
C THR A 202 20.36 -6.95 11.38
N LEU A 203 20.95 -5.96 10.70
CA LEU A 203 22.19 -5.31 11.15
C LEU A 203 22.02 -4.60 12.49
N VAL A 204 20.90 -3.89 12.68
CA VAL A 204 20.56 -3.25 13.96
C VAL A 204 20.50 -4.28 15.07
N LYS A 205 19.79 -5.40 14.85
CA LYS A 205 19.68 -6.50 15.82
C LYS A 205 21.06 -7.06 16.20
N PHE A 206 21.95 -7.25 15.23
CA PHE A 206 23.28 -7.81 15.48
C PHE A 206 24.25 -6.81 16.14
N ASN A 207 24.03 -5.50 15.95
CA ASN A 207 24.79 -4.44 16.62
C ASN A 207 24.31 -4.16 18.06
N GLN A 208 23.17 -4.71 18.50
CA GLN A 208 22.74 -4.63 19.89
C GLN A 208 23.67 -5.41 20.82
N LYS A 209 23.75 -4.96 22.09
CA LYS A 209 24.43 -5.69 23.16
C LYS A 209 23.81 -7.07 23.38
N CYS A 210 24.63 -8.02 23.78
CA CYS A 210 24.18 -9.35 24.18
C CYS A 210 23.26 -9.25 25.40
N SER A 211 22.23 -10.09 25.41
CA SER A 211 21.42 -10.34 26.60
C SER A 211 22.23 -11.12 27.64
N LYS A 212 21.77 -11.09 28.89
CA LYS A 212 22.38 -11.87 29.98
C LYS A 212 22.44 -13.37 29.66
N ALA A 213 21.44 -13.90 28.97
CA ALA A 213 21.41 -15.30 28.56
C ALA A 213 22.48 -15.63 27.50
N GLU A 214 22.66 -14.75 26.50
CA GLU A 214 23.71 -14.92 25.48
C GLU A 214 25.11 -14.82 26.08
N ILE A 215 25.33 -13.90 27.05
CA ILE A 215 26.61 -13.83 27.78
C ILE A 215 26.86 -15.10 28.59
N LYS A 216 25.84 -15.63 29.28
CA LYS A 216 25.97 -16.87 30.06
C LYS A 216 26.34 -18.06 29.17
N ASP A 217 25.64 -18.23 28.06
CA ASP A 217 25.93 -19.28 27.07
C ASP A 217 27.36 -19.17 26.51
N LEU A 218 27.85 -17.95 26.27
CA LEU A 218 29.23 -17.74 25.83
C LEU A 218 30.24 -18.19 26.88
N LEU A 219 30.03 -17.84 28.16
CA LEU A 219 30.91 -18.24 29.26
C LEU A 219 30.97 -19.75 29.41
N GLU A 220 29.82 -20.44 29.37
CA GLU A 220 29.75 -21.91 29.39
C GLU A 220 30.54 -22.53 28.24
N CYS A 221 30.44 -21.96 27.02
CA CYS A 221 31.23 -22.44 25.88
C CYS A 221 32.74 -22.23 26.09
N CYS A 222 33.14 -21.10 26.68
CA CYS A 222 34.54 -20.77 26.92
C CYS A 222 35.18 -21.67 27.99
N GLU A 223 34.44 -22.02 29.03
CA GLU A 223 34.90 -22.95 30.07
C GLU A 223 35.21 -24.34 29.50
N ILE A 224 34.42 -24.82 28.54
CA ILE A 224 34.62 -26.13 27.90
C ILE A 224 35.96 -26.20 27.14
N VAL A 225 36.40 -25.08 26.57
CA VAL A 225 37.62 -25.00 25.76
C VAL A 225 38.81 -24.34 26.47
N ASP A 226 38.69 -24.10 27.78
CA ASP A 226 39.70 -23.45 28.63
C ASP A 226 40.15 -22.05 28.13
N VAL A 227 39.17 -21.23 27.69
CA VAL A 227 39.41 -19.85 27.24
C VAL A 227 38.87 -18.85 28.26
N ASN A 228 39.68 -17.88 28.67
CA ASN A 228 39.20 -16.76 29.49
C ASN A 228 38.45 -15.74 28.61
N ALA A 229 37.11 -15.77 28.66
CA ALA A 229 36.27 -14.92 27.83
C ALA A 229 36.53 -13.42 28.04
N SER A 230 36.72 -12.98 29.28
CA SER A 230 36.92 -11.56 29.63
C SER A 230 38.23 -11.03 29.07
N GLU A 231 39.30 -11.81 29.17
CA GLU A 231 40.61 -11.46 28.62
C GLU A 231 40.57 -11.42 27.09
N TYR A 232 39.99 -12.46 26.46
CA TYR A 232 39.81 -12.51 25.01
C TYR A 232 39.04 -11.30 24.47
N ILE A 233 37.95 -10.91 25.13
CA ILE A 233 37.12 -9.79 24.67
C ILE A 233 37.87 -8.46 24.78
N LYS A 234 38.63 -8.26 25.86
CA LYS A 234 39.47 -7.06 26.03
C LYS A 234 40.56 -6.98 24.96
N GLU A 235 41.24 -8.09 24.69
CA GLU A 235 42.32 -8.13 23.70
C GLU A 235 41.82 -7.94 22.26
N HIS A 236 40.74 -8.62 21.88
CA HIS A 236 40.29 -8.67 20.48
C HIS A 236 39.23 -7.64 20.12
N TYR A 237 38.39 -7.22 21.08
CA TYR A 237 37.29 -6.28 20.84
C TYR A 237 37.45 -4.95 21.58
N LYS A 238 38.41 -4.84 22.51
CA LYS A 238 38.65 -3.64 23.33
C LYS A 238 37.40 -3.19 24.08
N LYS A 239 36.67 -4.15 24.65
CA LYS A 239 35.38 -3.98 25.32
C LYS A 239 35.34 -4.74 26.63
N GLU A 240 34.41 -4.36 27.49
CA GLU A 240 34.03 -5.20 28.63
C GLU A 240 32.98 -6.25 28.20
N LEU A 241 32.84 -7.32 28.99
CA LEU A 241 31.96 -8.46 28.68
C LEU A 241 30.50 -8.04 28.44
N ASP A 242 29.99 -7.06 29.18
CA ASP A 242 28.62 -6.54 29.08
C ASP A 242 28.44 -5.54 27.92
N GLU A 243 29.51 -5.19 27.21
CA GLU A 243 29.47 -4.36 26.01
C GLU A 243 29.54 -5.18 24.72
N LEU A 244 29.71 -6.50 24.84
CA LEU A 244 29.78 -7.42 23.71
C LEU A 244 28.49 -7.35 22.90
N THR A 245 28.64 -7.12 21.60
CA THR A 245 27.50 -7.11 20.68
C THR A 245 27.16 -8.52 20.21
N LYS A 246 25.91 -8.73 19.78
CA LYS A 246 25.46 -10.04 19.29
C LYS A 246 26.29 -10.55 18.11
N LYS A 247 26.78 -9.65 17.24
CA LYS A 247 27.71 -10.02 16.16
C LYS A 247 29.06 -10.54 16.67
N GLU A 248 29.60 -9.94 17.72
CA GLU A 248 30.88 -10.34 18.31
C GLU A 248 30.73 -11.67 19.03
N TYR A 249 29.62 -11.86 19.75
CA TYR A 249 29.22 -13.14 20.33
C TYR A 249 29.18 -14.27 19.27
N VAL A 250 28.49 -14.08 18.14
CA VAL A 250 28.43 -15.10 17.08
C VAL A 250 29.82 -15.39 16.50
N THR A 251 30.63 -14.35 16.30
CA THR A 251 31.99 -14.49 15.76
C THR A 251 32.89 -15.27 16.71
N MET A 252 32.84 -14.95 18.00
CA MET A 252 33.61 -15.61 19.03
C MET A 252 33.18 -17.07 19.22
N LYS A 253 31.87 -17.34 19.26
CA LYS A 253 31.34 -18.71 19.37
C LYS A 253 31.78 -19.60 18.21
N LYS A 254 31.80 -19.07 16.97
CA LYS A 254 32.32 -19.80 15.80
C LYS A 254 33.82 -20.10 15.89
N LYS A 255 34.62 -19.20 16.45
CA LYS A 255 36.07 -19.44 16.63
C LYS A 255 36.35 -20.47 17.71
N ILE A 256 35.54 -20.48 18.77
CA ILE A 256 35.67 -21.41 19.90
C ILE A 256 35.15 -22.81 19.55
N SER A 257 34.17 -22.91 18.65
CA SER A 257 33.60 -24.20 18.22
C SER A 257 34.39 -24.90 17.11
N ASN A 258 35.45 -24.28 16.60
CA ASN A 258 36.35 -24.83 15.57
C ASN A 258 37.69 -25.22 16.19
#